data_AF-A0A4Q3RJC4-F1
#
_entry.id   AF-A0A4Q3RJC4-F1
#
_cell.length_a   1.000
_cell.length_b   1.000
_cell.length_c   1.000
_cell.angle_alpha   90.00
_cell.angle_beta   90.00
_cell.angle_gamma   90.00
#
_symmetry.space_group_name_H-M   'P 1'
#
loop_
_entity.id
_entity.type
_entity.pdbx_description
1 polymer ?
#
loop_
_entity_poly.entity_id
_entity_poly.type
_entity_poly.pdbx_seq_one_letter_code
_entity_poly.pdbx_strand_id
1 'polypeptide(L)' 'ARMVGWAMNASHVTKPKVPAHRVVNRNGMLTGKMHFAYPEQMQELLEKECVKVEDDKVVEFEKRFWNPAEELNL' A
#
# COMPACT_ATOMS: atom_id res chain seq x y z
N ALA A 1 11.62 -8.55 -0.63
CA ALA A 1 10.50 -7.71 -1.14
C ALA A 1 10.75 -7.00 -2.48
N ARG A 2 11.86 -7.23 -3.21
CA ARG A 2 12.09 -6.50 -4.49
C ARG A 2 11.04 -6.83 -5.56
N MET A 3 10.83 -8.12 -5.84
CA MET A 3 9.90 -8.59 -6.88
C MET A 3 8.48 -7.99 -6.76
N VAL A 4 7.93 -7.95 -5.56
CA VAL A 4 6.60 -7.39 -5.31
C VAL A 4 6.55 -5.89 -5.61
N GLY A 5 7.57 -5.13 -5.22
CA GLY A 5 7.65 -3.69 -5.55
C GLY A 5 7.66 -3.43 -7.06
N TRP A 6 8.41 -4.23 -7.83
CA TRP A 6 8.39 -4.16 -9.30
C TRP A 6 7.01 -4.49 -9.87
N ALA A 7 6.38 -5.56 -9.38
CA ALA A 7 5.05 -5.95 -9.81
C ALA A 7 4.00 -4.87 -9.51
N MET A 8 4.04 -4.27 -8.32
CA MET A 8 3.10 -3.20 -7.94
C MET A 8 3.30 -1.94 -8.79
N ASN A 9 4.55 -1.53 -9.07
CA ASN A 9 4.82 -0.42 -9.98
C ASN A 9 4.30 -0.71 -11.40
N ALA A 10 4.52 -1.91 -11.93
CA ALA A 10 3.99 -2.30 -13.24
C ALA A 10 2.46 -2.42 -13.27
N SER A 11 1.81 -2.61 -12.12
CA SER A 11 0.37 -2.83 -12.05
C SER A 11 -0.49 -1.61 -12.39
N HIS A 12 0.10 -0.41 -12.43
CA HIS A 12 -0.63 0.84 -12.72
C HIS A 12 -1.38 0.84 -14.07
N VAL A 13 -0.96 0.02 -15.05
CA VAL A 13 -1.61 -0.11 -16.37
C VAL A 13 -2.56 -1.30 -16.47
N THR A 14 -2.67 -2.13 -15.43
CA THR A 14 -3.46 -3.37 -15.45
C THR A 14 -4.96 -3.11 -15.32
N LYS A 15 -5.78 -3.93 -15.99
CA LYS A 15 -7.24 -3.94 -15.88
C LYS A 15 -7.72 -5.32 -15.38
N PRO A 16 -8.55 -5.41 -14.33
CA PRO A 16 -9.03 -4.30 -13.49
C PRO A 16 -7.90 -3.62 -12.69
N LYS A 17 -8.15 -2.40 -12.21
CA LYS A 17 -7.14 -1.65 -11.45
C LYS A 17 -6.72 -2.42 -10.20
N VAL A 18 -5.42 -2.58 -10.01
CA VAL A 18 -4.83 -3.17 -8.81
C VAL A 18 -4.69 -2.08 -7.74
N PRO A 19 -5.10 -2.32 -6.48
CA PRO A 19 -4.99 -1.34 -5.40
C PRO A 19 -3.55 -1.31 -4.83
N ALA A 20 -2.59 -0.89 -5.66
CA ALA A 20 -1.16 -0.86 -5.31
C ALA A 20 -0.87 0.05 -4.10
N HIS A 21 -1.73 1.05 -3.82
CA HIS A 21 -1.59 1.95 -2.67
C HIS A 21 -1.72 1.25 -1.33
N ARG A 22 -2.34 0.07 -1.28
CA ARG A 22 -2.45 -0.76 -0.06
C ARG A 22 -1.16 -1.51 0.28
N VAL A 23 -0.17 -1.53 -0.63
CA VAL A 23 1.10 -2.23 -0.41
C VAL A 23 2.14 -1.25 0.14
N VAL A 24 2.40 -1.36 1.44
CA VAL A 24 3.42 -0.59 2.15
C VAL A 24 4.58 -1.50 2.58
N ASN A 25 5.69 -0.91 3.04
CA ASN A 25 6.81 -1.70 3.53
C ASN A 25 6.51 -2.35 4.90
N ARG A 26 7.44 -3.18 5.40
CA ARG A 26 7.28 -3.88 6.68
C ARG A 26 7.06 -2.98 7.91
N ASN A 27 7.41 -1.70 7.82
CA ASN A 27 7.26 -0.72 8.89
C ASN A 27 5.99 0.15 8.72
N GLY A 28 5.14 -0.16 7.72
CA GLY A 28 3.97 0.63 7.37
C GLY A 28 4.29 1.93 6.63
N MET A 29 5.50 2.09 6.08
CA MET A 29 5.89 3.32 5.37
C MET A 29 5.56 3.26 3.88
N LEU A 30 5.19 4.42 3.33
CA LEU A 30 4.80 4.65 1.93
C LEU A 30 6.02 4.75 1.00
N THR A 31 6.94 3.79 1.05
CA THR A 31 8.18 3.82 0.24
C THR A 31 7.93 3.68 -1.27
N GLY A 32 6.73 3.26 -1.68
CA GLY A 32 6.32 3.16 -3.08
C GLY A 32 5.73 4.45 -3.66
N LYS A 33 5.54 5.52 -2.86
CA LYS A 33 4.81 6.72 -3.26
C LYS A 33 5.34 7.40 -4.53
N MET A 34 6.65 7.29 -4.79
CA MET A 34 7.30 7.87 -5.97
C MET A 34 6.89 7.21 -7.30
N HIS A 35 6.22 6.05 -7.26
CA HIS A 35 5.72 5.36 -8.44
C HIS A 35 4.29 5.75 -8.82
N PHE A 36 3.62 6.52 -7.96
CA PHE A 36 2.30 7.06 -8.23
C PHE A 36 2.39 8.34 -9.08
N ALA A 37 1.24 8.82 -9.58
CA ALA A 37 1.18 9.96 -10.51
C ALA A 37 1.77 11.25 -9.93
N TYR A 38 1.70 11.42 -8.61
CA TYR A 38 2.32 12.52 -7.86
C TYR A 38 2.58 12.07 -6.41
N PRO A 39 3.49 12.75 -5.66
CA PRO A 39 3.98 12.29 -4.36
C PRO A 39 2.90 11.97 -3.32
N GLU A 40 1.83 12.76 -3.29
CA GLU A 40 0.75 12.63 -2.30
C GLU A 40 -0.33 11.61 -2.69
N GLN A 41 -0.35 11.13 -3.94
CA GLN A 41 -1.44 10.31 -4.44
C GLN A 41 -1.61 9.00 -3.65
N MET A 42 -0.51 8.37 -3.24
CA MET A 42 -0.57 7.13 -2.46
C MET A 42 -1.26 7.37 -1.10
N GLN A 43 -0.95 8.49 -0.46
CA GLN A 43 -1.56 8.89 0.81
C GLN A 43 -3.05 9.23 0.61
N GLU A 44 -3.38 10.06 -0.37
CA GLU A 44 -4.79 10.41 -0.65
C GLU A 44 -5.67 9.18 -0.94
N LEU A 45 -5.13 8.16 -1.61
CA LEU A 45 -5.84 6.91 -1.88
C LEU A 45 -6.09 6.09 -0.60
N LEU A 46 -5.13 6.07 0.33
CA LEU A 46 -5.28 5.45 1.64
C LEU A 46 -6.30 6.21 2.51
N GLU A 47 -6.22 7.54 2.51
CA GLU A 47 -7.14 8.40 3.28
C GLU A 47 -8.59 8.28 2.78
N LYS A 48 -8.79 8.12 1.46
CA LYS A 48 -10.11 7.81 0.87
C LYS A 48 -10.69 6.48 1.38
N GLU A 49 -9.84 5.57 1.84
CA GLU A 49 -10.23 4.30 2.47
C GLU A 49 -10.26 4.38 4.00
N CYS A 50 -10.26 5.59 4.56
CA CYS A 50 -10.24 5.85 6.00
C CYS A 50 -8.97 5.28 6.69
N VAL A 51 -7.86 5.20 5.98
CA VAL A 51 -6.54 4.87 6.51
C VAL A 51 -5.76 6.16 6.74
N LYS A 52 -5.53 6.51 8.01
CA LYS A 52 -4.77 7.70 8.39
C LYS A 52 -3.27 7.47 8.15
N VAL A 53 -2.59 8.47 7.59
CA VAL A 53 -1.15 8.48 7.36
C VAL A 53 -0.55 9.72 8.04
N GLU A 54 0.55 9.55 8.76
CA GLU A 54 1.33 10.62 9.38
C GLU A 54 2.80 10.37 9.08
N ASP A 55 3.54 11.41 8.64
CA ASP A 55 4.96 11.34 8.29
C ASP A 55 5.31 10.15 7.37
N ASP A 56 4.57 9.99 6.26
CA ASP A 56 4.71 8.87 5.31
C ASP A 56 4.51 7.48 5.90
N LYS A 57 3.86 7.37 7.07
CA LYS A 57 3.62 6.11 7.76
C LYS A 57 2.14 5.90 8.08
N VAL A 58 1.64 4.70 7.82
CA VAL A 58 0.29 4.29 8.19
C VAL A 58 0.14 4.28 9.72
N VAL A 59 -0.85 5.02 10.21
CA VAL A 59 -1.22 5.05 11.62
C VAL A 59 -1.93 3.76 12.00
N GLU A 60 -1.58 3.20 13.16
CA GLU A 60 -2.08 1.90 13.63
C GLU A 60 -1.85 0.75 12.63
N PHE A 61 -0.70 0.75 11.94
CA PHE A 61 -0.36 -0.23 10.91
C PHE A 61 -0.59 -1.69 11.35
N GLU A 62 -0.22 -2.07 12.57
CA GLU A 62 -0.41 -3.43 13.09
C GLU A 62 -1.87 -3.87 13.11
N LYS A 63 -2.82 -2.96 13.44
CA LYS A 63 -4.25 -3.27 13.43
C LYS A 63 -4.84 -3.43 12.02
N ARG A 64 -4.12 -2.92 11.01
CA ARG A 64 -4.53 -2.92 9.60
C ARG A 64 -3.73 -3.91 8.77
N PHE A 65 -2.71 -4.52 9.37
CA PHE A 65 -1.86 -5.49 8.71
C PHE A 65 -2.68 -6.74 8.41
N TRP A 66 -2.69 -7.13 7.15
CA TRP A 66 -3.42 -8.31 6.71
C TRP A 66 -2.46 -9.50 6.63
N ASN A 67 -2.67 -10.50 7.49
CA ASN A 67 -1.95 -11.76 7.47
C ASN A 67 -2.83 -12.86 6.86
N PRO A 68 -2.60 -13.30 5.61
CA PRO A 68 -3.43 -14.34 4.98
C PRO A 68 -3.44 -15.66 5.76
N ALA A 69 -2.36 -16.01 6.45
CA ALA A 69 -2.29 -17.26 7.20
C ALA A 69 -3.28 -17.27 8.38
N GLU A 70 -3.45 -16.12 9.04
CA GLU A 70 -4.40 -15.95 10.14
C GLU A 70 -5.81 -15.71 9.63
N GLU A 71 -5.96 -14.82 8.64
CA GLU A 71 -7.26 -14.33 8.17
C GLU A 71 -8.00 -15.31 7.26
N LEU A 72 -7.29 -16.21 6.58
CA LEU A 72 -7.87 -17.19 5.66
C LEU A 72 -7.84 -18.64 6.19
N ASN A 73 -7.34 -18.87 7.41
CA ASN A 73 -7.14 -20.21 7.99
C ASN A 73 -6.39 -21.16 7.03
N LEU A 74 -5.33 -20.68 6.40
CA LEU A 74 -4.52 -21.42 5.42
C LEU A 74 -3.44 -22.29 6.07
#